data_AF-A0A7L4Q327-F1
#
_entry.id   AF-A0A7L4Q327-F1
#
_cell.length_a   1.000
_cell.length_b   1.000
_cell.length_c   1.000
_cell.angle_alpha   90.00
_cell.angle_beta   90.00
_cell.angle_gamma   90.00
#
_symmetry.space_group_name_H-M   'P 1'
#
loop_
_entity.id
_entity.type
_entity.pdbx_description
1 polymer ?
#
loop_
_entity_poly.entity_id
_entity_poly.type
_entity_poly.pdbx_seq_one_letter_code
_entity_poly.pdbx_strand_id
1 'polypeptide(L)'
;MPAEALLIDGYVDEPACLGVPPYISPYTRTLAGVLHEHELEPRYLTIDQIRTDPQILAAGDTVRVAVMVAGITVPGKYLGGTPATLTEIQQIGTRLRGIVSLLCGPIGFGYAPGGGTKAIRQAVSGYDHLLTGSPPEALDAFLARGGT
;
A
#
# COMPACT_ATOMS: atom_id res chain seq x y z
N MET A 1 9.51 22.63 -5.73
CA MET A 1 9.65 21.49 -4.80
C MET A 1 9.45 20.22 -5.62
N PRO A 2 10.15 19.11 -5.34
CA PRO A 2 9.88 17.86 -6.04
C PRO A 2 8.43 17.44 -5.82
N ALA A 3 7.85 16.75 -6.81
CA ALA A 3 6.53 16.18 -6.66
C ALA A 3 6.56 15.09 -5.58
N GLU A 4 5.49 14.99 -4.79
CA GLU A 4 5.40 14.02 -3.70
C GLU A 4 4.65 12.76 -4.14
N ALA A 5 5.02 11.63 -3.54
CA ALA A 5 4.26 10.39 -3.61
C ALA A 5 3.90 9.93 -2.19
N LEU A 6 2.65 9.51 -1.97
CA LEU A 6 2.30 8.83 -0.72
C LEU A 6 2.69 7.36 -0.82
N LEU A 7 3.51 6.88 0.11
CA LEU A 7 3.86 5.47 0.23
C LEU A 7 3.22 4.91 1.50
N ILE A 8 2.11 4.20 1.35
CA ILE A 8 1.25 3.73 2.43
C ILE A 8 1.55 2.27 2.72
N ASP A 9 2.06 1.97 3.91
CA ASP A 9 2.33 0.62 4.38
C ASP A 9 1.16 0.09 5.21
N GLY A 10 0.35 -0.76 4.58
CA GLY A 10 -0.74 -1.50 5.20
C GLY A 10 -0.27 -2.67 6.06
N TYR A 11 1.05 -2.87 6.18
CA TYR A 11 1.72 -4.09 6.61
C TYR A 11 1.38 -5.31 5.76
N VAL A 12 2.37 -6.19 5.64
CA VAL A 12 2.25 -7.48 4.96
C VAL A 12 2.56 -8.56 5.98
N ASP A 13 1.57 -9.42 6.25
CA ASP A 13 1.71 -10.58 7.14
C ASP A 13 2.50 -11.72 6.46
N GLU A 14 3.75 -11.44 6.15
CA GLU A 14 4.72 -12.42 5.68
C GLU A 14 5.89 -12.47 6.67
N PRO A 15 6.52 -13.64 6.89
CA PRO A 15 7.60 -13.80 7.86
C PRO A 15 8.75 -12.80 7.71
N ALA A 16 9.05 -12.40 6.46
CA ALA A 16 10.12 -11.44 6.14
C ALA A 16 9.69 -9.96 6.26
N CYS A 17 8.40 -9.68 6.45
CA CYS A 17 7.83 -8.34 6.33
C CYS A 17 7.38 -7.74 7.67
N LEU A 18 6.90 -8.56 8.63
CA LEU A 18 6.28 -8.09 9.88
C LEU A 18 7.01 -8.57 11.16
N GLY A 19 8.18 -9.22 11.03
CA GLY A 19 8.82 -9.94 12.12
C GLY A 19 9.66 -9.12 13.11
N VAL A 20 10.20 -7.95 12.72
CA VAL A 20 11.14 -7.18 13.56
C VAL A 20 10.99 -5.67 13.35
N PRO A 21 10.86 -4.85 14.41
CA PRO A 21 10.93 -3.39 14.31
C PRO A 21 12.24 -2.89 13.70
N PRO A 22 12.23 -1.81 12.89
CA PRO A 22 11.04 -1.12 12.38
C PRO A 22 10.40 -1.95 11.26
N TYR A 23 9.10 -2.24 11.38
CA TYR A 23 8.31 -3.15 10.53
C TYR A 23 8.12 -2.62 9.09
N ILE A 24 9.21 -2.46 8.35
CA ILE A 24 9.23 -1.90 7.00
C ILE A 24 9.49 -3.05 6.03
N SER A 25 8.46 -3.41 5.26
CA SER A 25 8.54 -4.53 4.32
C SER A 25 9.58 -4.26 3.21
N PRO A 26 10.21 -5.30 2.63
CA PRO A 26 11.03 -5.15 1.43
C PRO A 26 10.28 -4.48 0.28
N TYR A 27 8.98 -4.77 0.12
CA TYR A 27 8.13 -4.11 -0.88
C TYR A 27 8.17 -2.60 -0.73
N THR A 28 7.89 -2.08 0.47
CA THR A 28 7.95 -0.65 0.79
C THR A 28 9.32 -0.05 0.44
N ARG A 29 10.41 -0.71 0.83
CA ARG A 29 11.78 -0.20 0.56
C ARG A 29 12.08 -0.13 -0.93
N THR A 30 11.70 -1.17 -1.68
CA THR A 30 11.92 -1.21 -3.13
C THR A 30 11.05 -0.20 -3.88
N LEU A 31 9.80 0.01 -3.46
CA LEU A 31 8.92 1.03 -4.03
C LEU A 31 9.45 2.45 -3.77
N ALA A 32 10.00 2.71 -2.59
CA ALA A 32 10.65 3.99 -2.30
C ALA A 32 11.84 4.26 -3.25
N GLY A 33 12.61 3.22 -3.59
CA GLY A 33 13.68 3.30 -4.59
C GLY A 33 13.15 3.68 -5.97
N VAL A 34 12.10 2.99 -6.44
CA VAL A 34 11.45 3.30 -7.73
C VAL A 34 10.89 4.72 -7.75
N LEU A 35 10.23 5.17 -6.68
CA LEU A 35 9.72 6.55 -6.59
C LEU A 35 10.86 7.57 -6.72
N HIS A 36 12.00 7.32 -6.07
CA HIS A 36 13.17 8.18 -6.16
C HIS A 36 13.77 8.21 -7.57
N GLU A 37 13.83 7.08 -8.27
CA GLU A 37 14.28 7.00 -9.68
C GLU A 37 13.40 7.81 -10.64
N HIS A 38 12.13 8.04 -10.28
CA HIS A 38 11.17 8.87 -11.01
C HIS A 38 11.02 10.29 -10.43
N GLU A 39 11.96 10.76 -9.62
CA GLU A 39 11.99 12.11 -9.01
C GLU A 39 10.76 12.43 -8.13
N LEU A 40 10.11 11.39 -7.58
CA LEU A 40 9.01 11.52 -6.64
C LEU A 40 9.52 11.31 -5.22
N GLU A 41 9.32 12.29 -4.34
CA GLU A 41 9.73 12.19 -2.94
C GLU A 41 8.70 11.35 -2.16
N PRO A 42 9.07 10.18 -1.62
CA PRO A 42 8.13 9.31 -0.94
C PRO A 42 7.84 9.80 0.48
N ARG A 43 6.59 10.18 0.74
CA ARG A 43 6.06 10.39 2.08
C ARG A 43 5.54 9.06 2.63
N TYR A 44 6.36 8.42 3.46
CA TYR A 44 6.04 7.14 4.08
C TYR A 44 5.01 7.29 5.21
N LEU A 45 3.92 6.51 5.14
CA LEU A 45 2.84 6.48 6.12
C LEU A 45 2.48 5.03 6.46
N THR A 46 2.37 4.70 7.75
CA THR A 46 1.88 3.38 8.18
C THR A 46 0.38 3.38 8.40
N ILE A 47 -0.23 2.20 8.34
CA ILE A 47 -1.64 2.03 8.71
C ILE A 47 -1.92 2.50 10.14
N ASP A 48 -0.99 2.33 11.09
CA ASP A 48 -1.19 2.79 12.47
C ASP A 48 -1.20 4.31 12.58
N GLN A 49 -0.39 5.01 11.77
CA GLN A 49 -0.44 6.47 11.67
C GLN A 49 -1.79 6.92 11.09
N ILE A 50 -2.28 6.26 10.04
CA ILE A 50 -3.57 6.58 9.41
C ILE A 50 -4.76 6.30 10.34
N ARG A 51 -4.68 5.24 11.17
CA ARG A 51 -5.66 4.95 12.21
C ARG A 51 -5.69 6.05 13.28
N THR A 52 -4.52 6.53 13.66
CA THR A 52 -4.36 7.59 14.69
C THR A 52 -4.85 8.93 14.17
N ASP A 53 -4.46 9.28 12.94
CA ASP A 53 -4.88 10.50 12.28
C ASP A 53 -5.24 10.25 10.80
N PRO A 54 -6.53 9.97 10.53
CA PRO A 54 -7.11 9.95 9.19
C PRO A 54 -6.74 11.10 8.25
N GLN A 55 -6.49 12.30 8.78
CA GLN A 55 -6.29 13.51 7.98
C GLN A 55 -4.89 13.58 7.36
N ILE A 56 -3.95 12.73 7.77
CA ILE A 56 -2.60 12.68 7.16
C ILE A 56 -2.62 12.25 5.68
N LEU A 57 -3.72 11.64 5.24
CA LEU A 57 -3.98 11.30 3.85
C LEU A 57 -4.47 12.50 3.03
N ALA A 58 -4.84 13.62 3.67
CA ALA A 58 -5.13 14.86 2.97
C ALA A 58 -3.86 15.29 2.23
N ALA A 59 -3.90 15.16 0.91
CA ALA A 59 -2.77 15.49 0.07
C ALA A 59 -2.90 16.94 -0.37
N GLY A 60 -1.77 17.65 -0.37
CA GLY A 60 -1.70 18.96 -1.04
C GLY A 60 -1.56 18.77 -2.55
N ASP A 61 -1.62 19.88 -3.28
CA ASP A 61 -1.52 19.91 -4.75
C ASP A 61 -0.20 19.34 -5.31
N THR A 62 0.79 19.07 -4.46
CA THR A 62 2.11 18.51 -4.82
C THR A 62 2.12 16.99 -4.96
N VAL A 63 1.11 16.29 -4.44
CA VAL A 63 1.06 14.82 -4.44
C VAL A 63 0.54 14.32 -5.77
N ARG A 64 1.38 13.57 -6.50
CA ARG A 64 1.06 13.04 -7.84
C ARG A 64 0.48 11.64 -7.81
N VAL A 65 0.95 10.82 -6.89
CA VAL A 65 0.57 9.40 -6.81
C VAL A 65 0.52 8.93 -5.36
N ALA A 66 -0.37 7.99 -5.08
CA ALA A 66 -0.42 7.28 -3.81
C ALA A 66 -0.32 5.78 -4.06
N VAL A 67 0.63 5.12 -3.40
CA VAL A 67 0.88 3.68 -3.53
C VAL A 67 0.65 3.03 -2.17
N MET A 68 -0.34 2.14 -2.09
CA MET A 68 -0.58 1.31 -0.91
C MET A 68 -0.02 -0.09 -1.11
N VAL A 69 0.77 -0.55 -0.14
CA VAL A 69 1.19 -1.96 0.00
C VAL A 69 0.24 -2.63 0.98
N ALA A 70 -0.38 -3.75 0.59
CA ALA A 70 -1.21 -4.54 1.49
C ALA A 70 -1.02 -6.05 1.28
N GLY A 71 -1.03 -6.79 2.39
CA GLY A 71 -0.99 -8.25 2.40
C GLY A 71 -2.38 -8.91 2.41
N ILE A 72 -2.38 -10.24 2.35
CA ILE A 72 -3.55 -11.06 2.70
C ILE A 72 -3.61 -11.11 4.23
N THR A 73 -4.61 -10.48 4.83
CA THR A 73 -4.69 -10.41 6.29
C THR A 73 -5.62 -11.49 6.81
N VAL A 74 -5.13 -12.32 7.73
CA VAL A 74 -5.94 -13.29 8.45
C VAL A 74 -6.29 -12.76 9.84
N PRO A 75 -7.47 -13.05 10.40
CA PRO A 75 -7.76 -12.72 11.78
C PRO A 75 -6.75 -13.41 12.71
N GLY A 76 -6.09 -12.64 13.58
CA GLY A 76 -5.03 -13.15 14.44
C GLY A 76 -4.42 -12.09 15.34
N LYS A 77 -3.59 -12.55 16.29
CA LYS A 77 -2.82 -11.67 17.16
C LYS A 77 -1.45 -11.40 16.54
N TYR A 78 -1.20 -10.14 16.21
CA TYR A 78 0.08 -9.68 15.69
C TYR A 78 0.91 -9.09 16.83
N LEU A 79 2.19 -9.45 16.91
CA LEU A 79 3.07 -9.01 18.02
C LEU A 79 3.56 -7.56 17.85
N GLY A 80 3.48 -7.01 16.64
CA GLY A 80 4.01 -5.69 16.29
C GLY A 80 2.95 -4.69 15.88
N GLY A 81 2.67 -4.62 14.58
CA GLY A 81 1.58 -3.86 14.00
C GLY A 81 0.47 -4.78 13.51
N THR A 82 -0.77 -4.30 13.51
CA THR A 82 -1.91 -5.06 12.96
C THR A 82 -2.08 -4.69 11.49
N PRO A 83 -1.96 -5.65 10.54
CA PRO A 83 -2.19 -5.36 9.14
C PRO A 83 -3.54 -4.70 8.85
N ALA A 84 -3.59 -3.92 7.78
CA ALA A 84 -4.79 -3.22 7.34
C ALA A 84 -5.90 -4.22 7.01
N THR A 85 -7.10 -3.98 7.54
CA THR A 85 -8.29 -4.74 7.17
C THR A 85 -8.73 -4.39 5.74
N LEU A 86 -9.49 -5.29 5.09
CA LEU A 86 -10.05 -4.99 3.76
C LEU A 86 -10.88 -3.70 3.76
N THR A 87 -11.65 -3.46 4.82
CA THR A 87 -12.44 -2.23 4.99
C THR A 87 -11.55 -0.99 5.05
N GLU A 88 -10.44 -1.03 5.80
CA GLU A 88 -9.50 0.08 5.88
C GLU A 88 -8.83 0.35 4.53
N ILE A 89 -8.40 -0.70 3.82
CA ILE A 89 -7.82 -0.58 2.47
C ILE A 89 -8.79 0.16 1.54
N GLN A 90 -10.05 -0.24 1.51
CA GLN A 90 -11.09 0.39 0.67
C GLN A 90 -11.41 1.84 1.09
N GLN A 91 -11.43 2.12 2.41
CA GLN A 91 -11.64 3.47 2.94
C GLN A 91 -10.49 4.41 2.59
N ILE A 92 -9.25 3.92 2.65
CA ILE A 92 -8.05 4.67 2.24
C ILE A 92 -8.15 5.03 0.76
N GLY A 93 -8.41 4.05 -0.12
CA GLY A 93 -8.57 4.32 -1.55
C GLY A 93 -9.68 5.35 -1.82
N THR A 94 -10.82 5.24 -1.13
CA THR A 94 -11.91 6.22 -1.21
C THR A 94 -11.47 7.64 -0.81
N ARG A 95 -10.58 7.79 0.17
CA ARG A 95 -10.05 9.10 0.59
C ARG A 95 -9.01 9.67 -0.36
N LEU A 96 -8.34 8.81 -1.13
CA LEU A 96 -7.36 9.21 -2.13
C LEU A 96 -7.98 9.64 -3.47
N ARG A 97 -9.32 9.65 -3.59
CA ARG A 97 -10.00 10.11 -4.81
C ARG A 97 -9.51 11.50 -5.23
N GLY A 98 -9.13 11.61 -6.50
CA GLY A 98 -8.53 12.82 -7.07
C GLY A 98 -7.01 12.77 -7.18
N ILE A 99 -6.37 11.76 -6.58
CA ILE A 99 -4.95 11.42 -6.73
C ILE A 99 -4.88 10.05 -7.41
N VAL A 100 -3.93 9.86 -8.33
CA VAL A 100 -3.71 8.53 -8.92
C VAL A 100 -3.33 7.55 -7.82
N SER A 101 -4.20 6.56 -7.60
CA SER A 101 -4.10 5.63 -6.48
C SER A 101 -3.81 4.20 -6.96
N LEU A 102 -2.74 3.62 -6.42
CA LEU A 102 -2.21 2.31 -6.78
C LEU A 102 -2.26 1.38 -5.56
N LEU A 103 -2.77 0.17 -5.72
CA LEU A 103 -2.70 -0.88 -4.72
C LEU A 103 -1.77 -1.99 -5.19
N CYS A 104 -0.90 -2.49 -4.32
CA CYS A 104 0.04 -3.57 -4.62
C CYS A 104 0.27 -4.49 -3.43
N GLY A 105 1.02 -5.56 -3.66
CA GLY A 105 1.33 -6.59 -2.68
C GLY A 105 0.39 -7.80 -2.72
N PRO A 106 0.51 -8.73 -1.75
CA PRO A 106 -0.21 -10.00 -1.77
C PRO A 106 -1.75 -9.88 -1.77
N ILE A 107 -2.30 -8.72 -1.42
CA ILE A 107 -3.76 -8.46 -1.45
C ILE A 107 -4.40 -8.81 -2.80
N GLY A 108 -3.66 -8.70 -3.92
CA GLY A 108 -4.14 -9.05 -5.26
C GLY A 108 -4.51 -10.53 -5.45
N PHE A 109 -4.02 -11.43 -4.58
CA PHE A 109 -4.35 -12.86 -4.64
C PHE A 109 -5.69 -13.20 -3.95
N GLY A 110 -6.24 -12.29 -3.16
CA GLY A 110 -7.54 -12.43 -2.49
C GLY A 110 -7.45 -12.33 -0.96
N TYR A 111 -8.61 -12.35 -0.31
CA TYR A 111 -8.77 -12.28 1.14
C TYR A 111 -9.25 -13.62 1.69
N ALA A 112 -8.73 -14.08 2.83
CA ALA A 112 -9.22 -15.28 3.50
C ALA A 112 -9.69 -14.95 4.93
N PRO A 113 -10.86 -15.44 5.37
CA PRO A 113 -11.37 -15.19 6.73
C PRO A 113 -10.56 -15.94 7.81
N GLY A 114 -9.60 -16.79 7.42
CA GLY A 114 -8.72 -17.51 8.34
C GLY A 114 -7.74 -18.42 7.61
N GLY A 115 -6.63 -18.78 8.28
CA GLY A 115 -5.65 -19.73 7.76
C GLY A 115 -6.27 -21.09 7.41
N GLY A 116 -5.87 -21.67 6.29
CA GLY A 116 -6.44 -22.94 5.78
C GLY A 116 -7.75 -22.79 5.01
N THR A 117 -8.31 -21.58 4.91
CA THR A 117 -9.51 -21.32 4.11
C THR A 117 -9.12 -20.83 2.71
N LYS A 118 -9.89 -21.21 1.69
CA LYS A 118 -9.66 -20.71 0.32
C LYS A 118 -9.81 -19.20 0.28
N ALA A 119 -8.82 -18.50 -0.25
CA ALA A 119 -8.91 -17.07 -0.48
C ALA A 119 -10.07 -16.74 -1.43
N ILE A 120 -10.90 -15.80 -1.03
CA ILE A 120 -11.95 -15.20 -1.83
C ILE A 120 -11.30 -14.08 -2.62
N ARG A 121 -11.36 -14.17 -3.95
CA ARG A 121 -11.04 -13.04 -4.83
C ARG A 121 -12.15 -12.02 -4.72
N GLN A 122 -12.16 -11.24 -3.65
CA GLN A 122 -12.99 -10.06 -3.57
C GLN A 122 -12.27 -8.94 -4.30
N ALA A 123 -12.95 -8.27 -5.22
CA ALA A 123 -12.40 -7.10 -5.89
C ALA A 123 -12.13 -6.03 -4.85
N VAL A 124 -10.86 -5.69 -4.63
CA VAL A 124 -10.53 -4.50 -3.84
C VAL A 124 -10.94 -3.29 -4.66
N SER A 125 -11.89 -2.52 -4.14
CA SER A 125 -12.43 -1.32 -4.77
C SER A 125 -11.84 -0.06 -4.16
N GLY A 126 -11.90 1.05 -4.89
CA GLY A 126 -11.51 2.37 -4.39
C GLY A 126 -10.10 2.81 -4.77
N TYR A 127 -9.36 2.00 -5.53
CA TYR A 127 -8.10 2.39 -6.17
C TYR A 127 -8.28 2.45 -7.68
N ASP A 128 -7.51 3.33 -8.34
CA ASP A 128 -7.54 3.46 -9.80
C ASP A 128 -6.88 2.27 -10.48
N HIS A 129 -5.80 1.75 -9.88
CA HIS A 129 -5.08 0.60 -10.41
C HIS A 129 -4.68 -0.41 -9.33
N LEU A 130 -4.76 -1.69 -9.70
CA LEU A 130 -4.16 -2.80 -8.96
C LEU A 130 -2.90 -3.24 -9.70
N LEU A 131 -1.74 -3.05 -9.08
CA LEU A 131 -0.46 -3.52 -9.60
C LEU A 131 -0.32 -5.01 -9.32
N THR A 132 -0.05 -5.79 -10.38
CA THR A 132 0.08 -7.25 -10.30
C THR A 132 1.52 -7.69 -10.53
N GLY A 133 1.91 -8.81 -9.92
CA GLY A 133 3.29 -9.30 -9.98
C GLY A 133 4.19 -8.61 -8.96
N SER A 134 5.45 -8.35 -9.34
CA SER A 134 6.45 -7.68 -8.51
C SER A 134 6.07 -6.21 -8.30
N PRO A 135 5.81 -5.74 -7.06
CA PRO A 135 5.45 -4.35 -6.80
C PRO A 135 6.41 -3.30 -7.41
N PRO A 136 7.75 -3.41 -7.27
CA PRO A 136 8.65 -2.41 -7.85
C PRO A 136 8.62 -2.40 -9.38
N GLU A 137 8.64 -3.55 -10.04
CA GLU A 137 8.60 -3.62 -11.52
C GLU A 137 7.28 -3.08 -12.07
N ALA A 138 6.16 -3.40 -11.41
CA ALA A 138 4.84 -2.94 -11.83
C ALA A 138 4.68 -1.43 -11.63
N LEU A 139 5.22 -0.87 -10.54
CA LEU A 139 5.23 0.57 -10.31
C LEU A 139 6.11 1.29 -11.34
N ASP A 140 7.34 0.81 -11.55
CA ASP A 140 8.27 1.39 -12.53
C ASP A 140 7.65 1.42 -13.93
N ALA A 141 7.08 0.29 -14.36
CA ALA A 141 6.41 0.18 -15.65
C ALA A 141 5.17 1.08 -15.77
N PHE A 142 4.50 1.41 -14.66
CA PHE A 142 3.37 2.33 -14.63
C PHE A 142 3.83 3.79 -14.76
N LEU A 143 4.84 4.18 -13.98
CA LEU A 143 5.40 5.54 -13.98
C LEU A 143 6.09 5.87 -15.30
N ALA A 144 6.85 4.92 -15.88
CA ALA A 144 7.55 5.08 -17.16
C ALA A 144 6.61 5.36 -18.35
N ARG A 145 5.32 5.03 -18.23
CA ARG A 145 4.30 5.34 -19.26
C ARG A 145 3.65 6.71 -19.09
N GLY A 146 4.05 7.47 -18.07
CA GLY A 146 3.42 8.75 -17.71
C GLY A 146 2.09 8.59 -16.98
N GLY A 147 1.93 7.54 -16.16
CA GLY A 147 0.68 7.22 -15.46
C GLY A 147 0.28 8.17 -14.33
N THR A 148 0.90 9.35 -14.19
CA THR A 148 0.70 10.28 -13.06
C THR A 148 0.22 11.66 -13.49
#